data_AF-A9E2G3-F1
#
_entry.id   AF-A9E2G3-F1
#
_cell.length_a   1.000
_cell.length_b   1.000
_cell.length_c   1.000
_cell.angle_alpha   90.00
_cell.angle_beta   90.00
_cell.angle_gamma   90.00
#
_symmetry.space_group_name_H-M   'P 1'
#
loop_
_entity.id
_entity.type
_entity.pdbx_description
1 polymer ?
#
loop_
_entity_poly.entity_id
_entity_poly.type
_entity_poly.pdbx_seq_one_letter_code
_entity_poly.pdbx_strand_id
1 'polypeptide(L)'
;MNYKYLLSALLVITIFAMSCTDLASGPEKIIQFEIETEVATSEKASIIENVQNRLTALDLHAVKLVNQEQQKMTFSYRGNVEPEIIKENFSITGNLEFYEVCKQKAIIFKYLRSLDDAKTDENSEMEEKDPGEKLMDRLTTFASVINDDAPNLAEDFILGFIYKGDVAHIQPLLEKSSIRIPKIKKKVKFLLGKSTVKNQFLVYAVYVNSDEKAPLNGRYVTNAAAAEGYIEGYYEINIQMNPEGAYIWEKMTEKAYENRGNIAVVLDNIVHVAPTVTQGKITGGNTQISGSFTKEHANMLANVIQSGSIPKMKILKMGILE
;
A
#
# COMPACT_ATOMS: atom_id res chain seq x y z
N MET A 1 51.46 -29.10 56.99
CA MET A 1 50.01 -29.38 57.10
C MET A 1 49.32 -28.77 55.90
N ASN A 2 48.59 -29.59 55.15
CA ASN A 2 47.83 -29.28 53.92
C ASN A 2 46.49 -28.59 54.23
N TYR A 3 46.09 -27.63 53.39
CA TYR A 3 44.72 -27.32 52.93
C TYR A 3 44.89 -26.44 51.67
N LYS A 4 44.84 -26.93 50.41
CA LYS A 4 43.71 -27.39 49.59
C LYS A 4 42.44 -26.49 49.64
N TYR A 5 42.36 -25.64 48.61
CA TYR A 5 41.18 -25.06 47.92
C TYR A 5 40.16 -24.22 48.70
N LEU A 6 40.05 -22.93 48.35
CA LEU A 6 38.75 -22.35 48.00
C LEU A 6 38.86 -21.07 47.15
N LEU A 7 38.28 -21.16 45.95
CA LEU A 7 37.94 -20.13 44.99
C LEU A 7 37.28 -18.89 45.61
N SER A 8 37.65 -17.69 45.15
CA SER A 8 36.70 -16.62 44.73
C SER A 8 37.48 -15.59 43.88
N ALA A 9 37.36 -15.63 42.55
CA ALA A 9 36.35 -14.92 41.76
C ALA A 9 36.59 -13.39 41.73
N LEU A 10 37.51 -12.94 40.87
CA LEU A 10 37.43 -11.61 40.25
C LEU A 10 38.32 -11.58 38.99
N LEU A 11 37.94 -12.37 37.97
CA LEU A 11 38.41 -12.12 36.61
C LEU A 11 37.35 -11.27 35.91
N VAL A 12 37.73 -10.03 35.66
CA VAL A 12 36.97 -8.99 34.99
C VAL A 12 36.37 -9.52 33.70
N ILE A 13 35.04 -9.71 33.69
CA ILE A 13 34.27 -9.83 32.46
C ILE A 13 34.25 -8.43 31.85
N THR A 14 35.19 -8.15 30.96
CA THR A 14 35.03 -7.11 29.94
C THR A 14 33.86 -7.53 29.07
N ILE A 15 32.66 -7.11 29.45
CA ILE A 15 31.50 -7.08 28.58
C ILE A 15 31.90 -6.19 27.41
N PHE A 16 32.05 -6.81 26.25
CA PHE A 16 32.22 -6.12 24.98
C PHE A 16 31.06 -5.15 24.83
N ALA A 17 31.32 -3.86 25.03
CA ALA A 17 30.49 -2.82 24.47
C ALA A 17 30.65 -2.97 22.95
N MET A 18 29.74 -3.70 22.31
CA MET A 18 29.46 -3.53 20.88
C MET A 18 28.97 -2.09 20.71
N SER A 19 29.94 -1.21 20.57
CA SER A 19 29.73 0.13 20.05
C SER A 19 29.15 -0.04 18.65
N CYS A 20 28.18 0.81 18.33
CA CYS A 20 27.46 0.89 17.06
C CYS A 20 28.39 1.05 15.82
N THR A 21 29.71 1.10 16.03
CA THR A 21 30.76 1.19 15.00
C THR A 21 31.01 -0.10 14.20
N ASP A 22 30.59 -1.28 14.68
CA ASP A 22 30.85 -2.55 13.95
C ASP A 22 29.78 -2.95 12.91
N LEU A 23 28.59 -2.33 12.90
CA LEU A 23 27.59 -2.59 11.85
C LEU A 23 27.97 -1.92 10.52
N ALA A 24 28.84 -0.90 10.58
CA ALA A 24 29.38 -0.18 9.42
C ALA A 24 30.64 -0.81 8.81
N SER A 25 31.23 -1.84 9.44
CA SER A 25 32.54 -2.41 9.04
C SER A 25 32.45 -3.63 8.11
N GLY A 26 31.25 -4.15 7.83
CA GLY A 26 31.03 -5.26 6.89
C GLY A 26 31.37 -4.91 5.44
N PRO A 27 31.58 -5.91 4.55
CA PRO A 27 31.93 -5.68 3.15
C PRO A 27 30.86 -4.83 2.45
N GLU A 28 31.31 -3.94 1.57
CA GLU A 28 30.41 -3.18 0.71
C GLU A 28 29.73 -4.13 -0.26
N LYS A 29 28.41 -4.02 -0.36
CA LYS A 29 27.57 -4.83 -1.23
C LYS A 29 26.96 -3.94 -2.30
N ILE A 30 26.51 -4.55 -3.39
CA ILE A 30 25.73 -3.90 -4.43
C ILE A 30 24.36 -4.53 -4.59
N ILE A 31 23.41 -3.70 -4.99
CA ILE A 31 22.12 -4.11 -5.53
C ILE A 31 21.85 -3.35 -6.83
N GLN A 32 21.46 -4.09 -7.86
CA GLN A 32 21.10 -3.52 -9.16
C GLN A 32 19.61 -3.69 -9.40
N PHE A 33 18.95 -2.58 -9.72
CA PHE A 33 17.55 -2.52 -10.12
C PHE A 33 17.42 -2.21 -11.61
N GLU A 34 16.35 -2.68 -12.22
CA GLU A 34 15.89 -2.29 -13.55
C GLU A 34 14.43 -1.84 -13.47
N ILE A 35 14.14 -0.62 -13.93
CA ILE A 35 12.78 -0.10 -14.00
C ILE A 35 12.05 -0.79 -15.16
N GLU A 36 10.87 -1.35 -14.89
CA GLU A 36 10.11 -2.12 -15.88
C GLU A 36 9.51 -1.23 -17.00
N THR A 37 9.28 0.04 -16.70
CA THR A 37 8.63 1.00 -17.61
C THR A 37 9.50 2.22 -17.80
N GLU A 38 9.50 2.78 -19.01
CA GLU A 38 10.25 4.00 -19.27
C GLU A 38 9.73 5.17 -18.43
N VAL A 39 10.63 5.77 -17.65
CA VAL A 39 10.38 6.97 -16.84
C VAL A 39 11.07 8.19 -17.43
N ALA A 40 10.41 9.34 -17.31
CA ALA A 40 10.92 10.60 -17.81
C ALA A 40 12.22 11.00 -17.09
N THR A 41 13.14 11.64 -17.81
CA THR A 41 14.41 12.10 -17.23
C THR A 41 14.24 13.01 -16.02
N SER A 42 13.18 13.83 -16.01
CA SER A 42 12.82 14.71 -14.89
C SER A 42 12.46 13.97 -13.60
N GLU A 43 12.02 12.71 -13.68
CA GLU A 43 11.60 11.92 -12.52
C GLU A 43 12.74 11.07 -11.94
N LYS A 44 13.82 10.87 -12.70
CA LYS A 44 14.92 9.97 -12.31
C LYS A 44 15.58 10.37 -11.00
N ALA A 45 15.77 11.67 -10.76
CA ALA A 45 16.38 12.15 -9.53
C ALA A 45 15.56 11.79 -8.29
N SER A 46 14.24 12.04 -8.31
CA SER A 46 13.35 11.66 -7.21
C SER A 46 13.24 10.14 -7.04
N ILE A 47 13.30 9.37 -8.14
CA ILE A 47 13.27 7.91 -8.05
C ILE A 47 14.51 7.38 -7.34
N ILE A 48 15.70 7.91 -7.68
CA ILE A 48 16.96 7.54 -7.03
C ILE A 48 16.90 7.85 -5.53
N GLU A 49 16.45 9.05 -5.17
CA GLU A 49 16.27 9.45 -3.78
C GLU A 49 15.32 8.51 -3.02
N ASN A 50 14.16 8.20 -3.60
CA ASN A 50 13.19 7.29 -3.00
C ASN A 50 13.75 5.87 -2.82
N VAL A 51 14.51 5.35 -3.80
CA VAL A 51 15.20 4.05 -3.67
C VAL A 51 16.24 4.09 -2.55
N GLN A 52 17.04 5.16 -2.45
CA GLN A 52 18.03 5.31 -1.37
C GLN A 52 17.36 5.38 0.00
N ASN A 53 16.29 6.17 0.12
CA ASN A 53 15.50 6.28 1.35
C ASN A 53 14.92 4.93 1.76
N ARG A 54 14.39 4.17 0.79
CA ARG A 54 13.82 2.84 1.05
C ARG A 54 14.86 1.83 1.49
N LEU A 55 16.02 1.78 0.83
CA LEU A 55 17.13 0.92 1.27
C LEU A 55 17.60 1.31 2.67
N THR A 56 17.75 2.61 2.94
CA THR A 56 18.19 3.12 4.25
C THR A 56 17.19 2.77 5.36
N ALA A 57 15.88 2.78 5.08
CA ALA A 57 14.83 2.38 6.01
C ALA A 57 14.87 0.88 6.38
N LEU A 58 15.60 0.06 5.63
CA LEU A 58 15.87 -1.34 5.96
C LEU A 58 17.11 -1.52 6.86
N ASP A 59 17.60 -0.45 7.50
CA ASP A 59 18.83 -0.46 8.28
C ASP A 59 20.09 -0.73 7.42
N LEU A 60 20.01 -0.41 6.12
CA LEU A 60 21.18 -0.38 5.26
C LEU A 60 21.86 0.98 5.38
N HIS A 61 23.18 0.97 5.47
CA HIS A 61 23.97 2.18 5.67
C HIS A 61 24.85 2.45 4.46
N ALA A 62 25.36 3.68 4.37
CA ALA A 62 26.22 4.14 3.28
C ALA A 62 25.63 3.88 1.89
N VAL A 63 24.30 3.96 1.75
CA VAL A 63 23.61 3.70 0.48
C VAL A 63 23.94 4.78 -0.54
N LYS A 64 24.59 4.41 -1.65
CA LYS A 64 25.05 5.34 -2.69
C LYS A 64 24.76 4.80 -4.07
N LEU A 65 24.35 5.67 -4.99
CA LEU A 65 24.30 5.35 -6.40
C LEU A 65 25.74 5.18 -6.94
N VAL A 66 26.03 4.03 -7.55
CA VAL A 66 27.34 3.68 -8.13
C VAL A 66 27.31 3.77 -9.65
N ASN A 67 26.19 3.35 -10.27
CA ASN A 67 26.02 3.43 -11.72
C ASN A 67 24.55 3.66 -12.06
N GLN A 68 24.31 4.39 -13.15
CA GLN A 68 23.00 4.59 -13.74
C GLN A 68 23.12 4.56 -15.26
N GLU A 69 22.53 3.55 -15.88
CA GLU A 69 22.52 3.36 -17.33
C GLU A 69 21.09 3.06 -17.79
N GLN A 70 20.53 3.91 -18.65
CA GLN A 70 19.16 3.76 -19.16
C GLN A 70 18.11 3.67 -18.03
N GLN A 71 17.57 2.46 -17.80
CA GLN A 71 16.60 2.11 -16.74
C GLN A 71 17.22 1.30 -15.59
N LYS A 72 18.54 1.10 -15.63
CA LYS A 72 19.28 0.34 -14.62
C LYS A 72 19.96 1.29 -13.64
N MET A 73 19.86 0.95 -12.36
CA MET A 73 20.48 1.69 -11.27
C MET A 73 21.17 0.69 -10.34
N THR A 74 22.44 0.94 -10.06
CA THR A 74 23.22 0.13 -9.12
C THR A 74 23.54 0.97 -7.90
N PHE A 75 23.17 0.46 -6.73
CA PHE A 75 23.47 1.08 -5.44
C PHE A 75 24.48 0.23 -4.68
N SER A 76 25.48 0.87 -4.08
CA SER A 76 26.26 0.24 -3.03
C SER A 76 25.62 0.49 -1.67
N TYR A 77 25.84 -0.44 -0.74
CA TYR A 77 25.34 -0.36 0.63
C TYR A 77 26.18 -1.23 1.57
N ARG A 78 26.04 -0.98 2.88
CA ARG A 78 26.54 -1.82 3.97
C ARG A 78 25.39 -2.26 4.85
N GLY A 79 25.55 -3.40 5.53
CA GLY A 79 24.53 -3.99 6.38
C GLY A 79 24.16 -5.43 5.97
N ASN A 80 23.43 -6.10 6.85
CA ASN A 80 23.03 -7.50 6.71
C ASN A 80 21.50 -7.61 6.80
N VAL A 81 20.84 -7.33 5.69
CA VAL A 81 19.40 -7.57 5.51
C VAL A 81 19.22 -8.80 4.64
N GLU A 82 18.27 -9.65 5.01
CA GLU A 82 17.92 -10.83 4.21
C GLU A 82 17.39 -10.41 2.82
N PRO A 83 17.84 -11.06 1.73
CA PRO A 83 17.41 -10.71 0.38
C PRO A 83 15.88 -10.70 0.16
N GLU A 84 15.15 -11.56 0.88
CA GLU A 84 13.69 -11.63 0.77
C GLU A 84 13.01 -10.38 1.36
N ILE A 85 13.52 -9.81 2.45
CA ILE A 85 13.00 -8.56 3.01
C ILE A 85 13.16 -7.41 2.01
N ILE A 86 14.29 -7.36 1.31
CA ILE A 86 14.52 -6.35 0.26
C ILE A 86 13.53 -6.58 -0.89
N LYS A 87 13.38 -7.81 -1.37
CA LYS A 87 12.43 -8.14 -2.44
C LYS A 87 10.99 -7.76 -2.07
N GLU A 88 10.56 -8.05 -0.84
CA GLU A 88 9.22 -7.69 -0.35
C GLU A 88 9.02 -6.16 -0.35
N ASN A 89 9.96 -5.39 0.19
CA ASN A 89 9.87 -3.92 0.24
C ASN A 89 9.91 -3.25 -1.14
N PHE A 90 10.60 -3.85 -2.11
CA PHE A 90 10.68 -3.36 -3.49
C PHE A 90 9.61 -3.95 -4.42
N SER A 91 8.79 -4.91 -3.94
CA SER A 91 7.62 -5.41 -4.67
C SER A 91 6.44 -4.45 -4.65
N ILE A 92 6.40 -3.56 -3.65
CA ILE A 92 5.38 -2.52 -3.46
C ILE A 92 5.92 -1.22 -4.05
N THR A 93 5.23 -0.57 -4.98
CA THR A 93 5.67 0.71 -5.53
C THR A 93 5.56 1.84 -4.51
N GLY A 94 4.56 1.79 -3.63
CA GLY A 94 4.35 2.80 -2.59
C GLY A 94 3.47 3.96 -3.05
N ASN A 95 2.62 3.73 -4.05
CA ASN A 95 1.59 4.68 -4.46
C ASN A 95 0.48 4.71 -3.39
N LEU A 96 0.70 5.53 -2.38
CA LEU A 96 -0.24 5.73 -1.27
C LEU A 96 -1.37 6.69 -1.68
N GLU A 97 -2.61 6.25 -1.47
CA GLU A 97 -3.81 7.01 -1.72
C GLU A 97 -4.82 6.82 -0.59
N PHE A 98 -5.60 7.85 -0.30
CA PHE A 98 -6.67 7.81 0.69
C PHE A 98 -8.00 8.11 0.01
N TYR A 99 -8.99 7.26 0.25
CA TYR A 99 -10.31 7.43 -0.33
C TYR A 99 -11.41 7.29 0.71
N GLU A 100 -12.48 8.06 0.55
CA GLU A 100 -13.72 7.78 1.27
C GLU A 100 -14.39 6.53 0.68
N VAL A 101 -14.80 5.61 1.54
CA VAL A 101 -15.52 4.40 1.11
C VAL A 101 -17.00 4.70 0.88
N CYS A 102 -17.52 4.23 -0.25
CA CYS A 102 -18.92 4.34 -0.62
C CYS A 102 -19.74 3.25 0.08
N LYS A 103 -20.54 3.65 1.08
CA LYS A 103 -21.44 2.78 1.84
C LYS A 103 -22.78 2.48 1.15
N GLN A 104 -22.96 2.92 -0.10
CA GLN A 104 -24.23 2.78 -0.83
C GLN A 104 -24.33 1.45 -1.58
N LYS A 105 -24.00 0.34 -0.89
CA LYS A 105 -23.95 -1.04 -1.44
C LYS A 105 -25.20 -1.38 -2.26
N ALA A 106 -26.39 -1.24 -1.67
CA ALA A 106 -27.65 -1.58 -2.33
C ALA A 106 -27.89 -0.79 -3.64
N ILE A 107 -27.49 0.49 -3.68
CA ILE A 107 -27.63 1.33 -4.87
C ILE A 107 -26.66 0.88 -5.96
N ILE A 108 -25.41 0.54 -5.59
CA ILE A 108 -24.41 0.03 -6.53
C ILE A 108 -24.86 -1.30 -7.11
N PHE A 109 -25.29 -2.27 -6.31
CA PHE A 109 -25.78 -3.55 -6.81
C PHE A 109 -27.01 -3.41 -7.70
N LYS A 110 -27.95 -2.53 -7.33
CA LYS A 110 -29.10 -2.25 -8.19
C LYS A 110 -28.68 -1.68 -9.54
N TYR A 111 -27.67 -0.82 -9.56
CA TYR A 111 -27.10 -0.30 -10.81
C TYR A 111 -26.43 -1.42 -11.61
N LEU A 112 -25.52 -2.19 -11.02
CA LEU A 112 -24.81 -3.27 -11.70
C LEU A 112 -25.77 -4.32 -12.30
N ARG A 113 -26.80 -4.74 -11.55
CA ARG A 113 -27.83 -5.68 -12.03
C ARG A 113 -28.62 -5.13 -13.22
N SER A 114 -28.97 -3.84 -13.20
CA SER A 114 -29.67 -3.22 -14.33
C SER A 114 -28.83 -3.18 -15.63
N LEU A 115 -27.51 -3.34 -15.54
CA LEU A 115 -26.64 -3.44 -16.72
C LEU A 115 -26.60 -4.84 -17.30
N ASP A 116 -26.81 -5.86 -16.46
CA ASP A 116 -26.85 -7.26 -16.86
C ASP A 116 -28.17 -7.57 -17.58
N ASP A 117 -29.30 -7.16 -16.97
CA ASP A 117 -30.65 -7.30 -17.55
C ASP A 117 -30.75 -6.65 -18.95
N ALA A 118 -30.08 -5.50 -19.14
CA ALA A 118 -30.12 -4.76 -20.39
C ALA A 118 -29.33 -5.44 -21.54
N LYS A 119 -28.40 -6.35 -21.24
CA LYS A 119 -27.58 -7.02 -22.26
C LYS A 119 -28.15 -8.33 -22.76
N THR A 120 -28.96 -9.00 -21.96
CA THR A 120 -29.67 -10.21 -22.38
C THR A 120 -30.61 -9.99 -23.57
N ASP A 121 -30.96 -8.73 -23.89
CA ASP A 121 -31.84 -8.36 -25.00
C ASP A 121 -31.10 -7.97 -26.31
N GLU A 122 -29.78 -7.77 -26.30
CA GLU A 122 -29.01 -7.31 -27.45
C GLU A 122 -27.91 -8.32 -27.85
N ASN A 123 -28.23 -9.23 -28.78
CA ASN A 123 -27.24 -10.07 -29.47
C ASN A 123 -26.99 -9.49 -30.87
N SER A 124 -25.80 -8.91 -31.11
CA SER A 124 -25.32 -8.59 -32.47
C SER A 124 -23.79 -8.63 -32.58
N GLU A 125 -23.33 -8.90 -33.81
CA GLU A 125 -22.01 -9.38 -34.23
C GLU A 125 -20.82 -8.42 -34.02
N MET A 126 -19.61 -8.97 -34.19
CA MET A 126 -18.30 -8.39 -33.93
C MET A 126 -17.97 -7.18 -34.83
N GLU A 127 -18.19 -5.97 -34.31
CA GLU A 127 -17.47 -4.75 -34.71
C GLU A 127 -16.59 -4.23 -33.56
N GLU A 128 -15.63 -3.37 -33.88
CA GLU A 128 -14.70 -2.79 -32.91
C GLU A 128 -15.44 -1.86 -31.94
N LYS A 129 -15.84 -2.42 -30.79
CA LYS A 129 -16.66 -1.75 -29.76
C LYS A 129 -16.10 -0.39 -29.31
N ASP A 130 -17.00 0.59 -29.23
CA ASP A 130 -16.75 1.94 -28.68
C ASP A 130 -16.21 1.85 -27.23
N PRO A 131 -15.36 2.79 -26.76
CA PRO A 131 -14.88 2.77 -25.38
C PRO A 131 -15.98 2.73 -24.31
N GLY A 132 -17.15 3.33 -24.58
CA GLY A 132 -18.31 3.23 -23.71
C GLY A 132 -18.85 1.80 -23.62
N GLU A 133 -18.98 1.12 -24.76
CA GLU A 133 -19.45 -0.26 -24.82
C GLU A 133 -18.46 -1.24 -24.15
N LYS A 134 -17.15 -1.05 -24.37
CA LYS A 134 -16.09 -1.82 -23.67
C LYS A 134 -16.14 -1.65 -22.15
N LEU A 135 -16.52 -0.47 -21.65
CA LEU A 135 -16.73 -0.24 -20.22
C LEU A 135 -17.97 -0.99 -19.71
N MET A 136 -19.06 -0.97 -20.46
CA MET A 136 -20.28 -1.69 -20.11
C MET A 136 -20.06 -3.22 -20.11
N ASP A 137 -19.30 -3.76 -21.05
CA ASP A 137 -18.80 -5.16 -21.05
C ASP A 137 -18.13 -5.53 -19.75
N ARG A 138 -17.14 -4.74 -19.35
CA ARG A 138 -16.41 -4.97 -18.09
C ARG A 138 -17.30 -4.83 -16.86
N LEU A 139 -18.27 -3.92 -16.87
CA LEU A 139 -19.21 -3.76 -15.75
C LEU A 139 -20.18 -4.92 -15.63
N THR A 140 -20.67 -5.46 -16.73
CA THR A 140 -21.52 -6.66 -16.72
C THR A 140 -20.73 -7.88 -16.26
N THR A 141 -19.52 -8.10 -16.80
CA THR A 141 -18.63 -9.17 -16.30
C THR A 141 -18.34 -9.02 -14.81
N PHE A 142 -18.12 -7.80 -14.35
CA PHE A 142 -17.92 -7.54 -12.93
C PHE A 142 -19.17 -7.87 -12.11
N ALA A 143 -20.36 -7.49 -12.58
CA ALA A 143 -21.64 -7.79 -11.93
C ALA A 143 -21.88 -9.30 -11.81
N SER A 144 -21.45 -10.10 -12.79
CA SER A 144 -21.64 -11.56 -12.77
C SER A 144 -20.67 -12.30 -11.84
N VAL A 145 -19.49 -11.74 -11.54
CA VAL A 145 -18.46 -12.40 -10.70
C VAL A 145 -18.42 -11.88 -9.26
N ILE A 146 -18.95 -10.69 -8.99
CA ILE A 146 -18.97 -10.15 -7.63
C ILE A 146 -20.03 -10.86 -6.79
N ASN A 147 -19.59 -11.45 -5.69
CA ASN A 147 -20.44 -12.12 -4.73
C ASN A 147 -20.83 -11.14 -3.61
N ASP A 148 -22.12 -10.95 -3.36
CA ASP A 148 -22.62 -10.16 -2.23
C ASP A 148 -22.84 -10.97 -0.96
N ASP A 149 -22.78 -12.31 -1.07
CA ASP A 149 -22.90 -13.34 -0.03
C ASP A 149 -21.75 -13.39 0.99
N ALA A 150 -21.01 -12.29 1.15
CA ALA A 150 -19.92 -12.24 2.12
C ALA A 150 -20.48 -12.60 3.53
N PRO A 151 -20.00 -13.70 4.14
CA PRO A 151 -20.64 -14.26 5.32
C PRO A 151 -20.52 -13.26 6.49
N ASN A 152 -21.64 -12.79 7.02
CA ASN A 152 -21.69 -11.94 8.22
C ASN A 152 -20.80 -10.68 8.20
N LEU A 153 -20.69 -9.96 7.08
CA LEU A 153 -20.10 -8.61 7.13
C LEU A 153 -21.16 -7.62 7.59
N ALA A 154 -21.21 -7.37 8.90
CA ALA A 154 -21.92 -6.27 9.55
C ALA A 154 -21.38 -4.87 9.13
N GLU A 155 -20.71 -4.79 7.98
CA GLU A 155 -19.86 -3.70 7.54
C GLU A 155 -20.31 -3.24 6.15
N ASP A 156 -21.24 -2.29 6.11
CA ASP A 156 -21.82 -1.68 4.88
C ASP A 156 -20.77 -1.09 3.90
N PHE A 157 -19.51 -1.01 4.32
CA PHE A 157 -18.41 -0.45 3.54
C PHE A 157 -17.70 -1.50 2.66
N ILE A 158 -17.99 -2.79 2.81
CA ILE A 158 -17.51 -3.85 1.90
C ILE A 158 -18.61 -4.16 0.88
N LEU A 159 -18.33 -3.95 -0.40
CA LEU A 159 -19.29 -4.20 -1.47
C LEU A 159 -19.57 -5.71 -1.60
N GLY A 160 -18.52 -6.51 -1.63
CA GLY A 160 -18.62 -7.96 -1.78
C GLY A 160 -17.24 -8.59 -1.85
N PHE A 161 -17.13 -9.74 -2.50
CA PHE A 161 -15.85 -10.37 -2.79
C PHE A 161 -15.84 -11.00 -4.19
N ILE A 162 -14.64 -11.25 -4.70
CA ILE A 162 -14.39 -12.04 -5.91
C ILE A 162 -13.38 -13.13 -5.62
N TYR A 163 -13.42 -14.21 -6.39
CA TYR A 163 -12.40 -15.25 -6.31
C TYR A 163 -11.14 -14.85 -7.08
N LYS A 164 -9.99 -15.37 -6.65
CA LYS A 164 -8.70 -15.15 -7.32
C LYS A 164 -8.73 -15.42 -8.83
N GLY A 165 -9.50 -16.42 -9.28
CA GLY A 165 -9.62 -16.77 -10.70
C GLY A 165 -10.26 -15.69 -11.57
N ASP A 166 -11.09 -14.82 -10.98
CA ASP A 166 -11.83 -13.79 -11.71
C ASP A 166 -11.10 -12.45 -11.78
N VAL A 167 -10.07 -12.25 -10.94
CA VAL A 167 -9.33 -10.98 -10.82
C VAL A 167 -8.80 -10.51 -12.18
N ALA A 168 -8.15 -11.39 -12.94
CA ALA A 168 -7.55 -11.04 -14.22
C ALA A 168 -8.58 -10.57 -15.26
N HIS A 169 -9.81 -11.09 -15.22
CA HIS A 169 -10.88 -10.74 -16.15
C HIS A 169 -11.43 -9.33 -15.90
N ILE A 170 -11.42 -8.88 -14.63
CA ILE A 170 -11.95 -7.57 -14.25
C ILE A 170 -10.86 -6.54 -13.92
N GLN A 171 -9.59 -6.93 -13.90
CA GLN A 171 -8.47 -6.05 -13.54
C GLN A 171 -8.47 -4.71 -14.29
N PRO A 172 -8.74 -4.66 -15.60
CA PRO A 172 -8.84 -3.38 -16.28
C PRO A 172 -9.88 -2.46 -15.61
N LEU A 173 -11.05 -2.98 -15.21
CA LEU A 173 -12.13 -2.21 -14.54
C LEU A 173 -11.63 -1.56 -13.26
N LEU A 174 -10.90 -2.33 -12.47
CA LEU A 174 -10.36 -1.92 -11.17
C LEU A 174 -9.30 -0.82 -11.31
N GLU A 175 -8.47 -0.90 -12.35
CA GLU A 175 -7.32 0.00 -12.51
C GLU A 175 -7.68 1.34 -13.15
N LYS A 176 -8.54 1.34 -14.17
CA LYS A 176 -8.67 2.49 -15.10
C LYS A 176 -10.03 3.17 -15.12
N SER A 177 -11.05 2.60 -14.48
CA SER A 177 -12.43 3.04 -14.73
C SER A 177 -13.13 3.44 -13.45
N SER A 178 -13.25 4.74 -13.25
CA SER A 178 -14.30 5.25 -12.35
C SER A 178 -15.63 5.30 -13.10
N ILE A 179 -16.72 5.02 -12.39
CA ILE A 179 -18.06 5.02 -12.97
C ILE A 179 -18.95 6.02 -12.25
N ARG A 180 -19.73 6.78 -13.01
CA ARG A 180 -20.74 7.67 -12.43
C ARG A 180 -21.96 6.85 -12.07
N ILE A 181 -22.30 6.79 -10.77
CA ILE A 181 -23.54 6.15 -10.33
C ILE A 181 -24.64 7.22 -10.27
N PRO A 182 -25.69 7.17 -11.14
CA PRO A 182 -26.65 8.27 -11.28
C PRO A 182 -27.36 8.64 -9.97
N LYS A 183 -27.77 7.65 -9.18
CA LYS A 183 -28.46 7.88 -7.89
C LYS A 183 -27.55 8.47 -6.81
N ILE A 184 -26.26 8.17 -6.86
CA ILE A 184 -25.25 8.69 -5.92
C ILE A 184 -24.80 10.09 -6.34
N LYS A 185 -24.92 10.42 -7.64
CA LYS A 185 -24.41 11.67 -8.25
C LYS A 185 -22.91 11.89 -8.07
N LYS A 186 -22.13 10.83 -7.80
CA LYS A 186 -20.66 10.85 -7.71
C LYS A 186 -20.06 9.76 -8.61
N LYS A 187 -18.77 9.89 -8.90
CA LYS A 187 -17.96 8.84 -9.51
C LYS A 187 -17.44 7.90 -8.41
N VAL A 188 -17.45 6.60 -8.68
CA VAL A 188 -16.89 5.58 -7.81
C VAL A 188 -15.86 4.76 -8.57
N LYS A 189 -14.75 4.40 -7.91
CA LYS A 189 -13.76 3.44 -8.39
C LYS A 189 -13.91 2.15 -7.57
N PHE A 190 -13.73 1.01 -8.20
CA PHE A 190 -13.70 -0.27 -7.51
C PHE A 190 -12.25 -0.67 -7.23
N LEU A 191 -11.97 -1.07 -5.99
CA LEU A 191 -10.65 -1.49 -5.56
C LEU A 191 -10.75 -2.84 -4.86
N LEU A 192 -9.70 -3.64 -4.99
CA LEU A 192 -9.57 -4.89 -4.25
C LEU A 192 -8.86 -4.64 -2.93
N GLY A 193 -9.31 -5.32 -1.89
CA GLY A 193 -8.54 -5.50 -0.67
C GLY A 193 -7.51 -6.61 -0.79
N LYS A 194 -6.82 -6.88 0.30
CA LYS A 194 -5.92 -8.03 0.39
C LYS A 194 -6.68 -9.37 0.24
N SER A 195 -5.97 -10.38 -0.25
CA SER A 195 -6.50 -11.74 -0.31
C SER A 195 -6.78 -12.26 1.10
N THR A 196 -7.95 -12.85 1.28
CA THR A 196 -8.30 -13.59 2.49
C THR A 196 -7.71 -15.00 2.44
N VAL A 197 -7.78 -15.72 3.56
CA VAL A 197 -7.37 -17.14 3.67
C VAL A 197 -8.13 -18.08 2.72
N LYS A 198 -9.27 -17.64 2.17
CA LYS A 198 -10.09 -18.41 1.22
C LYS A 198 -9.77 -18.09 -0.25
N ASN A 199 -8.65 -17.42 -0.55
CA ASN A 199 -8.32 -16.92 -1.89
C ASN A 199 -9.40 -16.03 -2.50
N GLN A 200 -10.04 -15.22 -1.65
CA GLN A 200 -11.04 -14.23 -2.04
C GLN A 200 -10.47 -12.83 -1.83
N PHE A 201 -10.83 -11.91 -2.71
CA PHE A 201 -10.47 -10.49 -2.60
C PHE A 201 -11.72 -9.71 -2.23
N LEU A 202 -11.67 -8.99 -1.11
CA LEU A 202 -12.74 -8.06 -0.75
C LEU A 202 -12.80 -6.94 -1.79
N VAL A 203 -14.00 -6.47 -2.08
CA VAL A 203 -14.22 -5.40 -3.06
C VAL A 203 -14.74 -4.17 -2.33
N TYR A 204 -14.10 -3.04 -2.59
CA TYR A 204 -14.49 -1.73 -2.07
C TYR A 204 -14.94 -0.85 -3.23
N ALA A 205 -16.00 -0.08 -3.01
CA ALA A 205 -16.33 1.05 -3.86
C ALA A 205 -15.87 2.32 -3.16
N VAL A 206 -15.07 3.16 -3.82
CA VAL A 206 -14.51 4.37 -3.23
C VAL A 206 -14.86 5.60 -4.06
N TYR A 207 -15.06 6.75 -3.41
CA TYR A 207 -15.34 8.00 -4.13
C TYR A 207 -14.06 8.62 -4.67
N VAL A 208 -14.10 9.08 -5.92
CA VAL A 208 -13.01 9.81 -6.57
C VAL A 208 -13.38 11.28 -6.80
N ASN A 209 -12.37 12.13 -6.94
CA ASN A 209 -12.55 13.53 -7.33
C ASN A 209 -13.00 13.66 -8.80
N SER A 210 -13.28 14.90 -9.24
CA SER A 210 -13.69 15.18 -10.63
C SER A 210 -12.65 14.76 -11.66
N ASP A 211 -11.36 14.81 -11.29
CA ASP A 211 -10.21 14.35 -12.07
C ASP A 211 -9.94 12.84 -11.92
N GLU A 212 -10.84 12.12 -11.27
CA GLU A 212 -10.79 10.67 -11.03
C GLU A 212 -9.66 10.19 -10.12
N LYS A 213 -9.05 11.10 -9.36
CA LYS A 213 -7.98 10.80 -8.41
C LYS A 213 -8.47 10.73 -6.96
N ALA A 214 -7.62 10.15 -6.11
CA ALA A 214 -7.77 10.23 -4.66
C ALA A 214 -7.76 11.69 -4.17
N PRO A 215 -8.62 12.07 -3.21
CA PRO A 215 -8.55 13.37 -2.57
C PRO A 215 -7.21 13.66 -1.87
N LEU A 216 -6.56 12.63 -1.34
CA LEU A 216 -5.29 12.73 -0.64
C LEU A 216 -4.38 11.56 -1.06
N ASN A 217 -3.08 11.80 -1.18
CA ASN A 217 -2.09 10.80 -1.56
C ASN A 217 -0.76 10.98 -0.82
N GLY A 218 0.19 10.09 -1.07
CA GLY A 218 1.48 10.02 -0.36
C GLY A 218 2.35 11.27 -0.45
N ARG A 219 2.17 12.16 -1.44
CA ARG A 219 2.98 13.39 -1.57
C ARG A 219 2.84 14.37 -0.40
N TYR A 220 1.76 14.20 0.36
CA TYR A 220 1.44 15.02 1.51
C TYR A 220 1.99 14.46 2.82
N VAL A 221 2.47 13.21 2.81
CA VAL A 221 3.06 12.55 3.96
C VAL A 221 4.50 13.00 4.10
N THR A 222 4.86 13.50 5.28
CA THR A 222 6.22 13.92 5.62
C THR A 222 6.92 12.92 6.54
N ASN A 223 6.15 12.16 7.32
CA ASN A 223 6.69 11.08 8.15
C ASN A 223 5.71 9.90 8.23
N ALA A 224 6.20 8.67 8.21
CA ALA A 224 5.47 7.46 8.56
C ALA A 224 6.33 6.53 9.43
N ALA A 225 5.77 6.07 10.54
CA ALA A 225 6.45 5.16 11.47
C ALA A 225 5.48 4.12 12.01
N ALA A 226 5.95 2.88 12.17
CA ALA A 226 5.21 1.88 12.92
C ALA A 226 5.28 2.20 14.41
N ALA A 227 4.18 1.95 15.11
CA ALA A 227 4.10 2.03 16.56
C ALA A 227 3.34 0.82 17.10
N GLU A 228 3.67 0.41 18.31
CA GLU A 228 2.85 -0.55 19.02
C GLU A 228 1.47 0.06 19.28
N GLY A 229 0.43 -0.67 18.94
CA GLY A 229 -0.95 -0.24 19.11
C GLY A 229 -1.41 -0.36 20.56
N TYR A 230 -2.66 0.05 20.80
CA TYR A 230 -3.24 -0.06 22.14
C TYR A 230 -3.39 -1.52 22.62
N ILE A 231 -3.59 -2.45 21.69
CA ILE A 231 -3.66 -3.89 21.99
C ILE A 231 -2.25 -4.46 21.83
N GLU A 232 -1.72 -5.00 22.92
CA GLU A 232 -0.39 -5.62 22.97
C GLU A 232 -0.22 -6.66 21.85
N GLY A 233 0.94 -6.61 21.17
CA GLY A 233 1.27 -7.50 20.06
C GLY A 233 0.70 -7.07 18.70
N TYR A 234 -0.17 -6.06 18.64
CA TYR A 234 -0.59 -5.43 17.38
C TYR A 234 0.11 -4.09 17.17
N TYR A 235 0.38 -3.79 15.90
CA TYR A 235 1.02 -2.55 15.48
C TYR A 235 0.07 -1.70 14.64
N GLU A 236 0.33 -0.40 14.67
CA GLU A 236 -0.36 0.65 13.92
C GLU A 236 0.68 1.50 13.20
N ILE A 237 0.23 2.32 12.25
CA ILE A 237 1.13 3.20 11.49
C ILE A 237 0.77 4.64 11.80
N ASN A 238 1.70 5.37 12.41
CA ASN A 238 1.60 6.81 12.60
C ASN A 238 2.03 7.51 11.32
N ILE A 239 1.23 8.46 10.86
CA ILE A 239 1.51 9.32 9.72
C ILE A 239 1.45 10.78 10.16
N GLN A 240 2.48 11.54 9.77
CA GLN A 240 2.50 12.99 9.81
C GLN A 240 2.38 13.52 8.38
N MET A 241 1.47 14.46 8.19
CA MET A 241 1.28 15.18 6.93
C MET A 241 1.82 16.60 7.01
N ASN A 242 2.13 17.17 5.85
CA ASN A 242 2.38 18.61 5.72
C ASN A 242 1.09 19.43 5.92
N PRO A 243 1.16 20.77 6.06
CA PRO A 243 -0.02 21.60 6.34
C PRO A 243 -1.15 21.48 5.31
N GLU A 244 -0.84 21.34 4.02
CA GLU A 244 -1.86 21.18 2.97
C GLU A 244 -2.58 19.83 3.11
N GLY A 245 -1.82 18.75 3.31
CA GLY A 245 -2.34 17.41 3.57
C GLY A 245 -3.18 17.34 4.83
N ALA A 246 -2.72 17.99 5.91
CA ALA A 246 -3.43 18.09 7.18
C ALA A 246 -4.83 18.71 7.01
N TYR A 247 -4.95 19.77 6.22
CA TYR A 247 -6.22 20.42 5.94
C TYR A 247 -7.17 19.51 5.13
N ILE A 248 -6.66 18.83 4.10
CA ILE A 248 -7.46 17.88 3.32
C ILE A 248 -7.92 16.72 4.21
N TRP A 249 -7.01 16.17 5.03
CA TRP A 249 -7.30 15.08 5.95
C TRP A 249 -8.33 15.46 7.01
N GLU A 250 -8.27 16.67 7.56
CA GLU A 250 -9.28 17.20 8.47
C GLU A 250 -10.67 17.13 7.84
N LYS A 251 -10.81 17.58 6.57
CA LYS A 251 -12.09 17.56 5.85
C LYS A 251 -12.58 16.14 5.55
N MET A 252 -11.67 15.24 5.18
CA MET A 252 -12.02 13.84 4.95
C MET A 252 -12.50 13.16 6.24
N THR A 253 -11.80 13.36 7.35
CA THR A 253 -12.14 12.76 8.64
C THR A 253 -13.40 13.37 9.26
N GLU A 254 -13.60 14.70 9.14
CA GLU A 254 -14.84 15.39 9.51
C GLU A 254 -16.05 14.74 8.84
N LYS A 255 -16.00 14.63 7.51
CA LYS A 255 -17.10 14.05 6.73
C LYS A 255 -17.28 12.56 6.99
N ALA A 256 -16.19 11.79 7.13
CA ALA A 256 -16.28 10.38 7.47
C ALA A 256 -16.94 10.20 8.84
N TYR A 257 -16.55 10.99 9.85
CA TYR A 257 -17.16 10.94 11.17
C TYR A 257 -18.66 11.24 11.15
N GLU A 258 -19.07 12.33 10.49
CA GLU A 258 -20.49 12.73 10.37
C GLU A 258 -21.35 11.63 9.72
N ASN A 259 -20.79 10.92 8.73
CA ASN A 259 -21.49 9.88 7.99
C ASN A 259 -21.25 8.46 8.56
N ARG A 260 -20.55 8.33 9.68
CA ARG A 260 -20.09 7.04 10.24
C ARG A 260 -19.41 6.18 9.18
N GLY A 261 -18.57 6.83 8.39
CA GLY A 261 -17.88 6.30 7.21
C GLY A 261 -16.47 5.81 7.50
N ASN A 262 -15.88 5.26 6.45
CA ASN A 262 -14.55 4.68 6.46
C ASN A 262 -13.66 5.44 5.47
N ILE A 263 -12.38 5.56 5.82
CA ILE A 263 -11.37 6.06 4.89
C ILE A 263 -10.45 4.89 4.55
N ALA A 264 -10.48 4.46 3.30
CA ALA A 264 -9.60 3.43 2.78
C ALA A 264 -8.18 3.98 2.61
N VAL A 265 -7.21 3.22 3.13
CA VAL A 265 -5.79 3.42 2.90
C VAL A 265 -5.38 2.43 1.81
N VAL A 266 -4.98 2.98 0.68
CA VAL A 266 -4.75 2.24 -0.56
C VAL A 266 -3.28 2.36 -0.93
N LEU A 267 -2.64 1.23 -1.18
CA LEU A 267 -1.29 1.16 -1.72
C LEU A 267 -1.34 0.36 -3.02
N ASP A 268 -0.84 0.96 -4.10
CA ASP A 268 -0.75 0.31 -5.41
C ASP A 268 -2.08 -0.26 -5.91
N ASN A 269 -3.16 0.52 -5.73
CA ASN A 269 -4.56 0.14 -6.02
C ASN A 269 -5.13 -1.01 -5.17
N ILE A 270 -4.44 -1.43 -4.11
CA ILE A 270 -4.93 -2.41 -3.14
C ILE A 270 -5.34 -1.71 -1.85
N VAL A 271 -6.55 -1.97 -1.36
CA VAL A 271 -7.02 -1.51 -0.05
C VAL A 271 -6.33 -2.35 1.02
N HIS A 272 -5.44 -1.72 1.80
CA HIS A 272 -4.76 -2.39 2.90
C HIS A 272 -5.65 -2.41 4.15
N VAL A 273 -6.28 -1.28 4.45
CA VAL A 273 -7.23 -1.10 5.56
C VAL A 273 -8.27 -0.05 5.21
N ALA A 274 -9.42 -0.10 5.89
CA ALA A 274 -10.47 0.91 5.77
C ALA A 274 -11.08 1.22 7.16
N PRO A 275 -10.31 1.82 8.09
CA PRO A 275 -10.79 2.10 9.44
C PRO A 275 -11.98 3.07 9.45
N THR A 276 -12.86 2.88 10.43
CA THR A 276 -13.94 3.82 10.74
C THR A 276 -13.37 5.03 11.47
N VAL A 277 -13.83 6.23 11.13
CA VAL A 277 -13.46 7.45 11.87
C VAL A 277 -14.39 7.62 13.07
N THR A 278 -13.87 7.49 14.29
CA THR A 278 -14.66 7.47 15.54
C THR A 278 -14.45 8.66 16.47
N GLN A 279 -13.36 9.43 16.30
CA GLN A 279 -12.94 10.49 17.22
C GLN A 279 -13.29 11.91 16.75
N GLY A 280 -14.01 12.05 15.64
CA GLY A 280 -14.26 13.35 15.01
C GLY A 280 -13.25 13.68 13.93
N LYS A 281 -13.21 14.96 13.56
CA LYS A 281 -12.22 15.51 12.62
C LYS A 281 -10.82 15.48 13.25
N ILE A 282 -9.82 15.10 12.47
CA ILE A 282 -8.42 15.05 12.90
C ILE A 282 -7.70 16.30 12.36
N THR A 283 -7.25 17.16 13.26
CA THR A 283 -6.56 18.42 12.92
C THR A 283 -5.04 18.26 13.07
N GLY A 284 -4.25 19.10 12.38
CA GLY A 284 -2.79 19.13 12.54
C GLY A 284 -2.00 18.03 11.83
N GLY A 285 -2.67 17.15 11.07
CA GLY A 285 -2.01 16.21 10.15
C GLY A 285 -1.33 15.01 10.80
N ASN A 286 -1.52 14.81 12.10
CA ASN A 286 -1.07 13.62 12.82
C ASN A 286 -2.20 12.60 12.89
N THR A 287 -1.99 11.42 12.33
CA THR A 287 -3.01 10.36 12.34
C THR A 287 -2.39 9.00 12.57
N GLN A 288 -3.16 8.13 13.19
CA GLN A 288 -2.82 6.73 13.37
C GLN A 288 -3.71 5.89 12.44
N ILE A 289 -3.08 4.98 11.69
CA ILE A 289 -3.77 4.02 10.84
C ILE A 289 -3.84 2.69 11.59
N SER A 290 -5.04 2.40 12.10
CA SER A 290 -5.35 1.13 12.76
C SER A 290 -5.63 0.02 11.74
N GLY A 291 -5.17 -1.19 12.04
CA GLY A 291 -5.33 -2.35 11.17
C GLY A 291 -4.91 -3.69 11.76
N SER A 292 -4.59 -3.74 13.06
CA SER A 292 -4.08 -4.93 13.74
C SER A 292 -2.93 -5.58 12.98
N PHE A 293 -1.92 -4.79 12.61
CA PHE A 293 -0.77 -5.28 11.85
C PHE A 293 0.17 -6.08 12.73
N THR A 294 0.93 -7.01 12.14
CA THR A 294 2.15 -7.51 12.77
C THR A 294 3.21 -6.41 12.76
N LYS A 295 4.21 -6.52 13.64
CA LYS A 295 5.35 -5.60 13.69
C LYS A 295 6.04 -5.46 12.34
N GLU A 296 6.34 -6.60 11.71
CA GLU A 296 7.08 -6.69 10.46
C GLU A 296 6.30 -6.01 9.34
N HIS A 297 5.00 -6.30 9.26
CA HIS A 297 4.13 -5.73 8.25
C HIS A 297 3.90 -4.22 8.46
N ALA A 298 3.75 -3.75 9.70
CA ALA A 298 3.65 -2.32 10.00
C ALA A 298 4.94 -1.57 9.63
N ASN A 299 6.10 -2.12 9.98
CA ASN A 299 7.40 -1.55 9.63
C ASN A 299 7.59 -1.48 8.10
N MET A 300 7.28 -2.56 7.39
CA MET A 300 7.35 -2.58 5.93
C MET A 300 6.47 -1.49 5.30
N LEU A 301 5.21 -1.38 5.73
CA LEU A 301 4.31 -0.35 5.21
C LEU A 301 4.78 1.07 5.55
N ALA A 302 5.22 1.31 6.79
CA ALA A 302 5.76 2.60 7.19
C ALA A 302 6.97 2.99 6.35
N ASN A 303 7.91 2.06 6.12
CA ASN A 303 9.10 2.27 5.29
C ASN A 303 8.75 2.58 3.84
N VAL A 304 7.81 1.83 3.25
CA VAL A 304 7.34 2.07 1.88
C VAL A 304 6.68 3.45 1.75
N ILE A 305 5.85 3.84 2.72
CA ILE A 305 5.17 5.15 2.72
C ILE A 305 6.20 6.28 2.89
N GLN A 306 7.11 6.15 3.86
CA GLN A 306 8.13 7.13 4.19
C GLN A 306 9.09 7.40 3.04
N SER A 307 9.48 6.35 2.32
CA SER A 307 10.42 6.43 1.20
C SER A 307 9.80 7.00 -0.07
N GLY A 308 8.48 7.17 -0.12
CA GLY A 308 7.78 7.65 -1.30
C GLY A 308 7.63 6.59 -2.39
N SER A 309 6.96 6.96 -3.47
CA SER A 309 6.67 6.04 -4.58
C SER A 309 7.89 5.82 -5.46
N ILE A 310 8.11 4.57 -5.86
CA ILE A 310 9.07 4.17 -6.88
C ILE A 310 8.31 3.50 -8.03
N PRO A 311 8.76 3.59 -9.30
CA PRO A 311 8.18 2.78 -10.36
C PRO A 311 8.42 1.29 -10.08
N LYS A 312 7.72 0.43 -10.80
CA LYS A 312 7.92 -1.01 -10.68
C LYS A 312 9.34 -1.38 -11.13
N MET A 313 10.07 -2.12 -10.29
CA MET A 313 11.47 -2.48 -10.54
C MET A 313 11.71 -3.98 -10.38
N LYS A 314 12.66 -4.51 -11.14
CA LYS A 314 13.22 -5.85 -10.95
C LYS A 314 14.59 -5.76 -10.31
N ILE A 315 14.87 -6.61 -9.34
CA ILE A 315 16.22 -6.80 -8.81
C ILE A 315 16.98 -7.72 -9.75
N LEU A 316 18.02 -7.20 -10.39
CA LEU A 316 18.84 -7.94 -11.35
C LEU A 316 20.00 -8.68 -10.69
N LYS A 317 20.65 -8.03 -9.72
CA LYS A 317 21.85 -8.55 -9.05
C LYS A 317 21.91 -8.06 -7.61
N MET A 318 22.34 -8.95 -6.71
CA MET A 318 22.80 -8.61 -5.36
C MET A 318 24.11 -9.35 -5.10
N GLY A 319 25.07 -8.71 -4.44
CA GLY A 319 26.36 -9.34 -4.16
C GLY A 319 27.34 -8.41 -3.46
N ILE A 320 28.56 -8.90 -3.22
CA ILE A 320 29.66 -8.07 -2.71
C ILE A 320 30.16 -7.18 -3.86
N LEU A 321 30.51 -5.94 -3.56
CA LEU A 321 31.21 -5.05 -4.48
C LEU A 321 32.65 -5.57 -4.61
N GLU A 322 32.98 -6.12 -5.79
CA GLU A 322 34.35 -6.53 -6.16
C GLU A 322 35.23 -5.34 -6.52
#